data_AF-A0A8H4SUX8-F1
#
_entry.id   AF-A0A8H4SUX8-F1
#
_cell.length_a   1.000
_cell.length_b   1.000
_cell.length_c   1.000
_cell.angle_alpha   90.00
_cell.angle_beta   90.00
_cell.angle_gamma   90.00
#
_symmetry.space_group_name_H-M   'P 1'
#
loop_
_entity.id
_entity.type
_entity.pdbx_description
1 polymer ?
#
loop_
_entity_poly.entity_id
_entity_poly.type
_entity_poly.pdbx_seq_one_letter_code
_entity_poly.pdbx_strand_id
1 'polypeptide(L)'
;MVKSTQEVFDEIKAELGVRRGALSLSTNSSDDYFLFSKHWKSLQQILQAIGEELAAVQETIEKWESREHGRGQEWPRWTRNDERKYRSKIKKLLGSNRRRIKDLRILRTGINQLNEMLVRAQDQVRQDLSLRGAKNVLFLTYVTVVLLPLGFVSSLFSMGQVPRGIVLRSMIMIGGIVERIFRAASLYTLDTMKRSAFLKERQEPERQEQRRESRGWGQ
;
A
#
# COMPACT_ATOMS: atom_id res chain seq x y z
N MET A 1 5.42 15.72 31.38
CA MET A 1 6.35 15.84 30.23
C MET A 1 5.54 15.70 28.96
N VAL A 2 5.43 16.75 28.16
CA VAL A 2 4.69 16.72 26.89
C VAL A 2 5.68 16.27 25.82
N LYS A 3 5.53 15.06 25.28
CA LYS A 3 6.35 14.58 24.14
C LYS A 3 6.23 15.60 23.00
N SER A 4 7.35 15.95 22.37
CA SER A 4 7.36 16.87 21.25
C SER A 4 6.57 16.26 20.09
N THR A 5 5.79 17.06 19.35
CA THR A 5 5.03 16.58 18.19
C THR A 5 5.92 15.92 17.14
N GLN A 6 7.19 16.30 17.09
CA GLN A 6 8.25 15.66 16.29
C GLN A 6 8.59 14.25 16.77
N GLU A 7 8.65 14.03 18.08
CA GLU A 7 8.90 12.72 18.68
C GLU A 7 7.75 11.76 18.37
N VAL A 8 6.51 12.23 18.49
CA VAL A 8 5.31 11.44 18.12
C VAL A 8 5.30 11.16 16.61
N PHE A 9 5.67 12.13 15.79
CA PHE A 9 5.75 11.95 14.34
C PHE A 9 6.85 10.98 13.92
N ASP A 10 8.03 11.06 14.55
CA ASP A 10 9.16 10.15 14.30
C ASP A 10 8.86 8.74 14.83
N GLU A 11 8.14 8.60 15.95
CA GLU A 11 7.65 7.34 16.49
C GLU A 11 6.60 6.71 15.54
N ILE A 12 5.66 7.49 15.01
CA ILE A 12 4.70 7.05 13.99
C ILE A 12 5.42 6.67 12.69
N LYS A 13 6.42 7.44 12.27
CA LYS A 13 7.21 7.18 11.07
C LYS A 13 8.11 5.96 11.24
N ALA A 14 8.64 5.72 12.44
CA ALA A 14 9.39 4.53 12.79
C ALA A 14 8.48 3.30 12.85
N GLU A 15 7.29 3.39 13.45
CA GLU A 15 6.31 2.31 13.43
C GLU A 15 5.84 1.99 12.00
N LEU A 16 5.53 3.00 11.19
CA LEU A 16 5.13 2.81 9.80
C LEU A 16 6.30 2.37 8.90
N GLY A 17 7.51 2.81 9.20
CA GLY A 17 8.75 2.46 8.50
C GLY A 17 9.24 1.05 8.81
N VAL A 18 9.14 0.60 10.07
CA VAL A 18 9.33 -0.79 10.48
C VAL A 18 8.20 -1.67 9.93
N ARG A 19 6.98 -1.13 9.81
CA ARG A 19 5.86 -1.79 9.12
C ARG A 19 5.94 -1.77 7.59
N ARG A 20 6.88 -1.08 6.93
CA ARG A 20 7.05 -1.25 5.45
C ARG A 20 7.35 -2.70 5.05
N GLY A 21 7.85 -3.52 5.98
CA GLY A 21 7.96 -4.97 5.82
C GLY A 21 6.83 -5.78 6.48
N ALA A 22 6.03 -5.18 7.38
CA ALA A 22 5.00 -5.85 8.18
C ALA A 22 3.55 -5.47 7.81
N LEU A 23 3.33 -4.62 6.81
CA LEU A 23 2.03 -4.51 6.12
C LEU A 23 1.81 -5.68 5.14
N SER A 24 2.57 -6.76 5.26
CA SER A 24 2.13 -8.08 4.84
C SER A 24 0.98 -8.50 5.75
N LEU A 25 -0.21 -7.95 5.48
CA LEU A 25 -1.46 -8.36 6.10
C LEU A 25 -1.59 -9.86 5.83
N SER A 26 -1.43 -10.70 6.86
CA SER A 26 -1.74 -12.12 6.77
C SER A 26 -3.26 -12.24 6.69
N THR A 27 -3.78 -11.97 5.50
CA THR A 27 -5.17 -12.06 5.08
C THR A 27 -5.66 -13.50 5.21
N ASN A 28 -6.10 -13.87 6.41
CA ASN A 28 -6.91 -15.06 6.63
C ASN A 28 -8.33 -14.72 7.10
N SER A 29 -8.67 -13.46 7.43
CA SER A 29 -10.04 -13.08 7.81
C SER A 29 -10.53 -11.79 7.14
N SER A 30 -11.76 -11.84 6.62
CA SER A 30 -12.50 -10.66 6.11
C SER A 30 -12.78 -9.64 7.21
N ASP A 31 -12.85 -10.08 8.47
CA ASP A 31 -13.17 -9.22 9.62
C ASP A 31 -12.00 -8.29 9.97
N ASP A 32 -10.76 -8.74 9.80
CA ASP A 32 -9.56 -7.93 9.99
C ASP A 32 -9.51 -6.76 9.00
N TYR A 33 -9.99 -6.97 7.77
CA TYR A 33 -10.13 -5.90 6.78
C TYR A 33 -11.16 -4.85 7.21
N PHE A 34 -12.33 -5.26 7.74
CA PHE A 34 -13.34 -4.32 8.21
C PHE A 34 -12.83 -3.47 9.38
N LEU A 35 -12.18 -4.10 10.36
CA LEU A 35 -11.55 -3.39 11.49
C LEU A 35 -10.47 -2.42 10.99
N PHE A 36 -9.59 -2.88 10.10
CA PHE A 36 -8.56 -2.04 9.49
C PHE A 36 -9.17 -0.87 8.72
N SER A 37 -10.22 -1.09 7.93
CA SER A 37 -10.91 -0.06 7.17
C SER A 37 -11.54 1.02 8.06
N LYS A 38 -11.98 0.66 9.27
CA LYS A 38 -12.55 1.60 10.24
C LYS A 38 -11.46 2.48 10.86
N HIS A 39 -10.35 1.87 11.31
CA HIS A 39 -9.20 2.59 11.83
C HIS A 39 -8.59 3.51 10.76
N TRP A 40 -8.55 3.05 9.52
CA TRP A 40 -8.09 3.81 8.37
C TRP A 40 -8.87 5.10 8.14
N LYS A 41 -10.20 5.01 8.09
CA LYS A 41 -11.07 6.18 7.92
C LYS A 41 -10.88 7.18 9.05
N SER A 42 -10.77 6.70 10.29
CA SER A 42 -10.52 7.57 11.45
C SER A 42 -9.17 8.29 11.33
N LEU A 43 -8.12 7.58 10.94
CA LEU A 43 -6.79 8.16 10.77
C LEU A 43 -6.75 9.18 9.63
N GLN A 44 -7.45 8.91 8.53
CA GLN A 44 -7.61 9.84 7.42
C GLN A 44 -8.38 11.11 7.83
N GLN A 45 -9.45 10.97 8.62
CA GLN A 45 -10.19 12.12 9.17
C GLN A 45 -9.31 12.99 10.08
N ILE A 46 -8.52 12.37 10.95
CA ILE A 46 -7.60 13.09 11.84
C ILE A 46 -6.53 13.82 11.03
N LEU A 47 -5.92 13.16 10.04
CA LEU A 47 -4.92 13.81 9.18
C LEU A 47 -5.50 14.96 8.37
N GLN A 48 -6.75 14.82 7.91
CA GLN A 48 -7.44 15.89 7.20
C GLN A 48 -7.71 17.08 8.12
N ALA A 49 -8.26 16.86 9.32
CA ALA A 49 -8.51 17.92 10.29
C ALA A 49 -7.20 18.66 10.66
N ILE A 50 -6.12 17.91 10.91
CA ILE A 50 -4.80 18.50 11.18
C ILE A 50 -4.30 19.28 9.96
N GLY A 51 -4.49 18.76 8.73
CA GLY A 51 -4.12 19.44 7.50
C GLY A 51 -4.85 20.77 7.29
N GLU A 52 -6.15 20.81 7.60
CA GLU A 52 -7.00 22.02 7.54
C GLU A 52 -6.56 23.07 8.58
N GLU A 53 -6.32 22.66 9.82
CA GLU A 53 -5.80 23.54 10.88
C GLU A 53 -4.42 24.12 10.52
N LEU A 54 -3.51 23.30 9.99
CA LEU A 54 -2.21 23.80 9.52
C LEU A 54 -2.35 24.79 8.35
N ALA A 55 -3.34 24.60 7.47
CA ALA A 55 -3.60 25.53 6.38
C ALA A 55 -4.10 26.90 6.90
N ALA A 56 -5.03 26.90 7.87
CA ALA A 56 -5.52 28.12 8.51
C ALA A 56 -4.43 28.87 9.27
N VAL A 57 -3.56 28.14 9.99
CA VAL A 57 -2.39 28.72 10.65
C VAL A 57 -1.42 29.33 9.64
N GLN A 58 -1.21 28.69 8.50
CA GLN A 58 -0.33 29.22 7.45
C GLN A 58 -0.90 30.48 6.80
N GLU A 59 -2.20 30.52 6.48
CA GLU A 59 -2.86 31.73 5.97
C GLU A 59 -2.72 32.88 6.98
N THR A 60 -2.90 32.58 8.27
CA THR A 60 -2.65 33.54 9.33
C THR A 60 -1.20 34.03 9.27
N ILE A 61 -0.21 33.14 9.25
CA ILE A 61 1.21 33.54 9.17
C ILE A 61 1.48 34.45 7.96
N GLU A 62 0.96 34.10 6.78
CA GLU A 62 1.10 34.88 5.55
C GLU A 62 0.47 36.28 5.67
N LYS A 63 -0.71 36.38 6.31
CA LYS A 63 -1.34 37.67 6.65
C LYS A 63 -0.46 38.50 7.58
N TRP A 64 0.18 37.89 8.56
CA TRP A 64 1.07 38.61 9.49
C TRP A 64 2.39 39.04 8.83
N GLU A 65 2.91 38.28 7.88
CA GLU A 65 4.11 38.64 7.10
C GLU A 65 3.84 39.80 6.12
N SER A 66 2.65 39.84 5.54
CA SER A 66 2.20 40.90 4.62
C SER A 66 1.74 42.18 5.34
N ARG A 67 1.43 42.14 6.64
CA ARG A 67 1.02 43.33 7.42
C ARG A 67 2.03 44.46 7.39
N GLU A 68 3.33 44.16 7.42
CA GLU A 68 4.36 45.21 7.37
C GLU A 68 4.39 45.90 6.00
N HIS A 69 4.24 45.12 4.92
CA HIS A 69 4.14 45.65 3.56
C HIS A 69 2.84 46.44 3.34
N GLY A 70 1.74 46.03 3.99
CA GLY A 70 0.43 46.68 3.90
C GLY A 70 0.30 47.99 4.69
N ARG A 71 1.25 48.33 5.56
CA ARG A 71 1.26 49.59 6.32
C ARG A 71 1.64 50.81 5.49
N GLY A 72 2.18 50.62 4.29
CA GLY A 72 2.54 51.71 3.39
C GLY A 72 3.51 52.70 4.05
N GLN A 73 3.06 53.95 4.24
CA GLN A 73 3.88 55.06 4.73
C GLN A 73 3.64 55.40 6.21
N GLU A 74 2.76 54.67 6.90
CA GLU A 74 2.57 54.79 8.35
C GLU A 74 3.72 54.11 9.09
N TRP A 75 4.74 54.90 9.41
CA TRP A 75 5.89 54.41 10.16
C TRP A 75 5.48 54.07 11.60
N PRO A 76 5.94 52.93 12.15
CA PRO A 76 5.79 52.66 13.56
C PRO A 76 6.41 53.81 14.37
N ARG A 77 5.73 54.25 15.43
CA ARG A 77 6.09 55.36 16.34
C ARG A 77 7.35 55.07 17.19
N TRP A 78 8.34 54.37 16.64
CA TRP A 78 9.55 53.98 17.34
C TRP A 78 10.51 55.16 17.43
N THR A 79 10.93 55.50 18.65
CA THR A 79 12.08 56.38 18.83
C THR A 79 13.38 55.58 18.68
N ARG A 80 14.51 56.25 18.37
CA ARG A 80 15.84 55.61 18.32
C ARG A 80 16.20 54.86 19.62
N ASN A 81 15.67 55.30 20.75
CA ASN A 81 15.91 54.66 22.04
C ASN A 81 15.15 53.33 22.17
N ASP A 82 13.90 53.29 21.68
CA ASP A 82 13.11 52.07 21.60
C ASP A 82 13.75 51.05 20.66
N GLU A 83 14.25 51.51 19.51
CA GLU A 83 14.95 50.64 18.58
C GLU A 83 16.17 50.00 19.24
N ARG A 84 17.01 50.78 19.92
CA ARG A 84 18.19 50.26 20.62
C ARG A 84 17.83 49.24 21.71
N LYS A 85 16.73 49.47 22.43
CA LYS A 85 16.24 48.62 23.52
C LYS A 85 15.65 47.30 23.02
N TYR A 86 14.92 47.30 21.90
CA TYR A 86 14.15 46.14 21.44
C TYR A 86 14.74 45.42 20.23
N ARG A 87 15.64 46.03 19.45
CA ARG A 87 16.22 45.44 18.23
C ARG A 87 16.76 44.03 18.42
N SER A 88 17.52 43.79 19.49
CA SER A 88 18.08 42.46 19.78
C SER A 88 17.00 41.43 20.09
N LYS A 89 15.99 41.80 20.89
CA LYS A 89 14.86 40.92 21.22
C LYS A 89 14.04 40.59 19.98
N ILE A 90 13.73 41.59 19.15
CA ILE A 90 12.96 41.44 17.92
C ILE A 90 13.72 40.58 16.91
N LYS A 91 15.04 40.79 16.74
CA LYS A 91 15.86 39.95 15.86
C LYS A 91 15.87 38.49 16.32
N LYS A 92 15.97 38.23 17.63
CA LYS A 92 15.89 36.87 18.18
C LYS A 92 14.52 36.24 17.94
N LEU A 93 13.44 36.97 18.22
CA LEU A 93 12.07 36.51 17.99
C LEU A 93 11.80 36.22 16.51
N LEU A 94 12.24 37.10 15.60
CA LEU A 94 12.11 36.91 14.16
C LEU A 94 12.86 35.66 13.70
N GLY A 95 14.08 35.45 14.18
CA GLY A 95 14.86 34.24 13.89
C GLY A 95 14.17 32.97 14.40
N SER A 96 13.64 32.99 15.62
CA SER A 96 12.89 31.88 16.19
C SER A 96 11.61 31.60 15.41
N ASN A 97 10.89 32.64 14.99
CA ASN A 97 9.63 32.50 14.26
C ASN A 97 9.87 31.91 12.87
N ARG A 98 10.90 32.38 12.15
CA ARG A 98 11.30 31.81 10.85
C ARG A 98 11.62 30.32 10.94
N ARG A 99 12.29 29.88 12.01
CA ARG A 99 12.56 28.45 12.24
C ARG A 99 11.25 27.67 12.42
N ARG A 100 10.36 28.16 13.30
CA ARG A 100 9.05 27.53 13.53
C ARG A 100 8.19 27.45 12.26
N ILE A 101 8.19 28.50 11.43
CA ILE A 101 7.49 28.50 10.14
C ILE A 101 8.06 27.43 9.20
N LYS A 102 9.39 27.29 9.16
CA LYS A 102 10.04 26.22 8.38
C LYS A 102 9.65 24.83 8.91
N ASP A 103 9.65 24.65 10.22
CA ASP A 103 9.29 23.37 10.85
C ASP A 103 7.82 23.01 10.56
N LEU A 104 6.90 23.99 10.65
CA LEU A 104 5.50 23.82 10.26
C LEU A 104 5.36 23.40 8.79
N ARG A 105 6.14 24.01 7.88
CA ARG A 105 6.13 23.63 6.46
C ARG A 105 6.61 22.19 6.25
N ILE A 106 7.65 21.76 6.97
CA ILE A 106 8.15 20.39 6.93
C ILE A 106 7.07 19.42 7.45
N LEU A 107 6.43 19.73 8.58
CA LEU A 107 5.34 18.92 9.13
C LEU A 107 4.17 18.79 8.14
N ARG A 108 3.76 19.90 7.49
CA ARG A 108 2.73 19.87 6.45
C ARG A 108 3.11 18.95 5.28
N THR A 109 4.34 19.05 4.79
CA THR A 109 4.81 18.13 3.73
C THR A 109 4.82 16.67 4.20
N GLY A 110 5.18 16.41 5.46
CA GLY A 110 5.15 15.09 6.06
C GLY A 110 3.73 14.52 6.16
N ILE A 111 2.75 15.33 6.56
CA ILE A 111 1.33 14.94 6.62
C ILE A 111 0.82 14.61 5.22
N ASN A 112 1.13 15.44 4.22
CA ASN A 112 0.73 15.17 2.83
C ASN A 112 1.33 13.86 2.30
N GLN A 113 2.62 13.63 2.54
CA GLN A 113 3.28 12.36 2.19
C GLN A 113 2.64 11.17 2.89
N LEU A 114 2.31 11.32 4.17
CA LEU A 114 1.66 10.26 4.93
C LEU A 114 0.28 9.95 4.39
N ASN A 115 -0.48 10.97 3.98
CA ASN A 115 -1.79 10.82 3.35
C ASN A 115 -1.70 10.13 1.98
N GLU A 116 -0.69 10.46 1.16
CA GLU A 116 -0.43 9.76 -0.11
C GLU A 116 -0.04 8.29 0.10
N MET A 117 0.84 8.02 1.08
CA MET A 117 1.22 6.65 1.43
C MET A 117 0.01 5.85 1.93
N LEU A 118 -0.87 6.52 2.68
CA LEU A 118 -2.17 6.01 3.10
C LEU A 118 -2.90 5.54 1.83
N VAL A 119 -3.33 6.48 0.97
CA VAL A 119 -4.14 6.18 -0.22
C VAL A 119 -3.57 5.03 -1.06
N ARG A 120 -2.25 5.01 -1.29
CA ARG A 120 -1.58 3.93 -2.03
C ARG A 120 -1.72 2.56 -1.37
N ALA A 121 -1.54 2.47 -0.05
CA ALA A 121 -1.68 1.21 0.66
C ALA A 121 -3.13 0.72 0.68
N GLN A 122 -4.12 1.63 0.73
CA GLN A 122 -5.53 1.24 0.59
C GLN A 122 -5.82 0.66 -0.80
N ASP A 123 -5.31 1.27 -1.86
CA ASP A 123 -5.49 0.78 -3.22
C ASP A 123 -4.81 -0.58 -3.43
N GLN A 124 -3.62 -0.76 -2.85
CA GLN A 124 -2.93 -2.06 -2.89
C GLN A 124 -3.76 -3.16 -2.20
N VAL A 125 -4.28 -2.90 -1.00
CA VAL A 125 -5.14 -3.87 -0.28
C VAL A 125 -6.42 -4.19 -1.08
N ARG A 126 -7.02 -3.19 -1.73
CA ARG A 126 -8.19 -3.39 -2.60
C ARG A 126 -7.85 -4.26 -3.82
N GLN A 127 -6.70 -4.03 -4.44
CA GLN A 127 -6.24 -4.83 -5.57
C GLN A 127 -5.96 -6.28 -5.17
N ASP A 128 -5.33 -6.51 -4.01
CA ASP A 128 -5.08 -7.85 -3.48
C ASP A 128 -6.37 -8.62 -3.17
N LEU A 129 -7.36 -7.93 -2.60
CA LEU A 129 -8.70 -8.50 -2.37
C LEU A 129 -9.42 -8.83 -3.67
N SER A 130 -9.36 -7.94 -4.67
CA SER A 130 -9.91 -8.18 -6.00
C SER A 130 -9.27 -9.40 -6.68
N LEU A 131 -7.94 -9.51 -6.60
CA LEU A 131 -7.19 -10.64 -7.14
C LEU A 131 -7.57 -11.96 -6.44
N ARG A 132 -7.75 -11.94 -5.11
CA ARG A 132 -8.25 -13.10 -4.35
C ARG A 132 -9.67 -13.47 -4.73
N GLY A 133 -10.56 -12.48 -4.89
CA GLY A 133 -11.92 -12.68 -5.38
C GLY A 133 -11.94 -13.35 -6.75
N ALA A 134 -11.13 -12.86 -7.69
CA ALA A 134 -10.98 -13.44 -9.02
C ALA A 134 -10.46 -14.89 -8.97
N LYS A 135 -9.46 -15.18 -8.11
CA LYS A 135 -8.95 -16.54 -7.91
C LYS A 135 -10.02 -17.47 -7.33
N ASN A 136 -10.81 -17.01 -6.37
CA ASN A 136 -11.90 -17.81 -5.79
C ASN A 136 -12.97 -18.15 -6.85
N VAL A 137 -13.29 -17.21 -7.74
CA VAL A 137 -14.18 -17.47 -8.89
C VAL A 137 -13.57 -18.53 -9.81
N LEU A 138 -12.27 -18.47 -10.10
CA LEU A 138 -11.60 -19.48 -10.92
C LEU A 138 -11.60 -20.88 -10.28
N PHE A 139 -11.45 -20.98 -8.95
CA PHE A 139 -11.59 -22.26 -8.27
C PHE A 139 -13.02 -22.81 -8.38
N LEU A 140 -14.02 -21.95 -8.23
CA LEU A 140 -15.41 -22.35 -8.35
C LEU A 140 -15.76 -22.79 -9.77
N THR A 141 -15.28 -22.08 -10.81
CA THR A 141 -15.48 -22.51 -12.20
C THR A 141 -14.75 -23.81 -12.50
N TYR A 142 -13.55 -24.02 -11.94
CA TYR A 142 -12.85 -25.30 -12.09
C TYR A 142 -13.64 -26.44 -11.45
N VAL A 143 -14.12 -26.26 -10.21
CA VAL A 143 -14.92 -27.26 -9.50
C VAL A 143 -16.22 -27.55 -10.24
N THR A 144 -16.93 -26.54 -10.76
CA THR A 144 -18.17 -26.76 -11.50
C THR A 144 -17.92 -27.42 -12.86
N VAL A 145 -16.86 -27.07 -13.59
CA VAL A 145 -16.51 -27.71 -14.86
C VAL A 145 -16.21 -29.20 -14.68
N VAL A 146 -15.68 -29.62 -13.52
CA VAL A 146 -15.45 -31.03 -13.20
C VAL A 146 -16.73 -31.70 -12.69
N LEU A 147 -17.44 -31.09 -11.74
CA LEU A 147 -18.61 -31.67 -11.10
C LEU A 147 -19.84 -31.74 -12.02
N LEU A 148 -19.98 -30.84 -12.99
CA LEU A 148 -21.17 -30.76 -13.82
C LEU A 148 -21.27 -31.97 -14.78
N PRO A 149 -20.22 -32.37 -15.52
CA PRO A 149 -20.21 -33.62 -16.26
C PRO A 149 -20.35 -34.86 -15.37
N LEU A 150 -19.67 -34.89 -14.21
CA LEU A 150 -19.74 -36.01 -13.27
C LEU A 150 -21.14 -36.18 -12.67
N GLY A 151 -21.80 -35.07 -12.31
CA GLY A 151 -23.16 -35.04 -11.81
C GLY A 151 -24.18 -35.44 -12.87
N PHE A 152 -23.95 -35.05 -14.12
CA PHE A 152 -24.79 -35.47 -15.25
C PHE A 152 -24.68 -36.98 -15.51
N VAL A 153 -23.46 -37.52 -15.51
CA VAL A 153 -23.23 -38.97 -15.63
C VAL A 153 -23.90 -39.70 -14.47
N SER A 154 -23.67 -39.28 -13.23
CA SER A 154 -24.29 -39.88 -12.03
C SER A 154 -25.82 -39.87 -12.11
N SER A 155 -26.42 -38.75 -12.54
CA SER A 155 -27.87 -38.63 -12.72
C SER A 155 -28.41 -39.58 -13.80
N LEU A 156 -27.73 -39.71 -14.94
CA LEU A 156 -28.11 -40.66 -15.99
C LEU A 156 -28.02 -42.12 -15.53
N PHE A 157 -26.98 -42.47 -14.77
CA PHE A 157 -26.82 -43.82 -14.21
C PHE A 157 -27.86 -44.11 -13.13
N SER A 158 -28.22 -43.13 -12.31
CA SER A 158 -29.25 -43.27 -11.27
C SER A 158 -30.66 -43.46 -11.85
N MET A 159 -30.91 -43.06 -13.09
CA MET A 159 -32.19 -43.30 -13.78
C MET A 159 -32.33 -44.72 -14.35
N GLY A 160 -31.32 -45.59 -14.17
CA GLY A 160 -31.41 -47.04 -14.46
C GLY A 160 -31.58 -47.40 -15.94
N GLN A 161 -31.62 -46.43 -16.86
CA GLN A 161 -31.67 -46.68 -18.30
C GLN A 161 -30.26 -46.86 -18.84
N VAL A 162 -29.86 -48.12 -19.06
CA VAL A 162 -28.63 -48.48 -19.77
C VAL A 162 -28.68 -47.85 -21.17
N PRO A 163 -27.86 -46.84 -21.46
CA PRO A 163 -28.08 -46.06 -22.67
C PRO A 163 -27.51 -46.82 -23.88
N ARG A 164 -28.29 -46.83 -24.98
CA ARG A 164 -27.97 -47.51 -26.26
C ARG A 164 -26.51 -47.24 -26.68
N GLY A 165 -25.84 -48.22 -27.31
CA GLY A 165 -24.39 -48.27 -27.56
C GLY A 165 -23.71 -47.03 -28.20
N ILE A 166 -24.49 -46.10 -28.75
CA ILE A 166 -24.03 -44.76 -29.17
C ILE A 166 -23.61 -43.90 -27.96
N VAL A 167 -24.33 -43.99 -26.83
CA VAL A 167 -24.02 -43.26 -25.60
C VAL A 167 -22.82 -43.86 -24.86
N LEU A 168 -22.65 -45.18 -24.93
CA LEU A 168 -21.44 -45.84 -24.41
C LEU A 168 -20.19 -45.38 -25.20
N ARG A 169 -20.31 -45.28 -26.52
CA ARG A 169 -19.25 -44.74 -27.39
C ARG A 169 -18.94 -43.28 -27.11
N SER A 170 -19.96 -42.44 -26.91
CA SER A 170 -19.72 -41.03 -26.57
C SER A 170 -19.12 -40.86 -25.18
N MET A 171 -19.48 -41.71 -24.21
CA MET A 171 -18.92 -41.69 -22.87
C MET A 171 -17.43 -42.12 -22.84
N ILE A 172 -17.05 -43.12 -23.64
CA ILE A 172 -15.64 -43.51 -23.83
C ILE A 172 -14.85 -42.39 -24.51
N MET A 173 -15.44 -41.74 -25.53
CA MET A 173 -14.82 -40.58 -26.20
C MET A 173 -14.61 -39.40 -25.25
N ILE A 174 -15.62 -39.06 -24.45
CA ILE A 174 -15.53 -37.97 -23.47
C ILE A 174 -14.48 -38.30 -22.40
N GLY A 175 -14.45 -39.55 -21.90
CA GLY A 175 -13.42 -40.01 -20.98
C GLY A 175 -12.01 -39.85 -21.54
N GLY A 176 -11.80 -40.23 -22.80
CA GLY A 176 -10.51 -40.08 -23.48
C GLY A 176 -10.11 -38.62 -23.70
N ILE A 177 -11.06 -37.73 -24.00
CA ILE A 177 -10.81 -36.29 -24.12
C ILE A 177 -10.39 -35.71 -22.76
N VAL A 178 -11.08 -36.08 -21.68
CA VAL A 178 -10.77 -35.63 -20.32
C VAL A 178 -9.39 -36.12 -19.88
N GLU A 179 -9.03 -37.38 -20.15
CA GLU A 179 -7.69 -37.91 -19.87
C GLU A 179 -6.60 -37.10 -20.60
N ARG A 180 -6.82 -36.78 -21.88
CA ARG A 180 -5.87 -36.00 -22.68
C ARG A 180 -5.72 -34.58 -22.17
N ILE A 181 -6.81 -33.93 -21.77
CA ILE A 181 -6.77 -32.59 -21.17
C ILE A 181 -6.02 -32.63 -19.83
N PHE A 182 -6.29 -33.64 -18.99
CA PHE A 182 -5.61 -33.81 -17.71
C PHE A 182 -4.11 -34.05 -17.88
N ARG A 183 -3.71 -34.94 -18.80
CA ARG A 183 -2.29 -35.16 -19.14
C ARG A 183 -1.63 -33.89 -19.66
N ALA A 184 -2.28 -33.16 -20.57
CA ALA A 184 -1.76 -31.91 -21.12
C ALA A 184 -1.57 -30.84 -20.03
N ALA A 185 -2.54 -30.71 -19.12
CA ALA A 185 -2.45 -29.80 -17.98
C ALA A 185 -1.30 -30.19 -17.03
N SER A 186 -1.15 -31.48 -16.72
CA SER A 186 -0.04 -31.97 -15.87
C SER A 186 1.34 -31.71 -16.49
N LEU A 187 1.48 -31.93 -17.80
CA LEU A 187 2.70 -31.64 -18.56
C LEU A 187 3.02 -30.14 -18.61
N TYR A 188 2.00 -29.30 -18.77
CA TYR A 188 2.17 -27.85 -18.74
C TYR A 188 2.64 -27.35 -17.36
N THR A 189 2.10 -27.90 -16.28
CA THR A 189 2.57 -27.56 -14.91
C THR A 189 4.00 -28.01 -14.64
N LEU A 190 4.41 -29.18 -15.16
CA LEU A 190 5.79 -29.67 -15.04
C LEU A 190 6.78 -28.85 -15.88
N ASP A 191 6.40 -28.43 -17.09
CA ASP A 191 7.27 -27.62 -17.96
C ASP A 191 7.50 -26.22 -17.36
N THR A 192 6.45 -25.60 -16.82
CA THR A 192 6.56 -24.29 -16.14
C THR A 192 7.41 -24.35 -14.87
N MET A 193 7.34 -25.45 -14.10
CA MET A 193 8.21 -25.67 -12.94
C MET A 193 9.68 -25.89 -13.35
N LYS A 194 9.95 -26.66 -14.40
CA LYS A 194 11.32 -26.86 -14.90
C LYS A 194 11.93 -25.57 -15.44
N ARG A 195 11.16 -24.77 -16.18
CA ARG A 195 11.62 -23.46 -16.69
C ARG A 195 11.92 -22.48 -15.57
N SER A 196 11.10 -22.44 -14.52
CA SER A 196 11.35 -21.56 -13.38
C SER A 196 12.55 -22.03 -12.53
N ALA A 197 12.80 -23.33 -12.41
CA ALA A 197 14.01 -23.86 -11.77
C ALA A 197 15.28 -23.55 -12.58
N PHE A 198 15.24 -23.74 -13.91
CA PHE A 198 16.37 -23.46 -14.79
C PHE A 198 16.75 -21.96 -14.84
N LEU A 199 15.74 -21.07 -14.84
CA LEU A 199 15.99 -19.63 -14.76
C LEU A 199 16.58 -19.20 -13.42
N LYS A 200 16.25 -19.89 -12.34
CA LYS A 200 16.81 -19.64 -11.01
C LYS A 200 18.26 -20.10 -10.92
N GLU A 201 18.57 -21.27 -11.46
CA GLU A 201 19.93 -21.83 -11.49
C GLU A 201 20.87 -21.00 -12.39
N ARG A 202 20.35 -20.40 -13.47
CA ARG A 202 21.13 -19.49 -14.33
C ARG A 202 21.45 -18.14 -13.68
N GLN A 203 20.63 -17.67 -12.74
CA GLN A 203 20.84 -16.40 -12.04
C GLN A 203 21.69 -16.50 -10.76
N GLU A 204 21.87 -17.69 -10.20
CA GLU A 204 22.72 -17.87 -9.01
C GLU A 204 24.20 -17.53 -9.20
N PRO A 205 24.88 -17.87 -10.31
CA PRO A 205 26.30 -17.50 -10.48
C PRO A 205 26.49 -15.98 -10.55
N GLU A 206 25.62 -15.24 -11.25
CA GLU A 206 25.71 -13.76 -11.35
C GLU A 206 25.50 -13.07 -9.99
N ARG A 207 24.61 -13.58 -9.14
CA ARG A 207 24.43 -13.06 -7.77
C ARG A 207 25.60 -13.38 -6.86
N GLN A 208 26.29 -14.50 -7.07
CA GLN A 208 27.49 -14.83 -6.32
C GLN A 208 28.68 -13.97 -6.74
N GLU A 209 28.80 -13.65 -8.03
CA GLU A 209 29.80 -12.72 -8.59
C GLU A 209 29.65 -11.31 -8.01
N GLN A 210 28.43 -10.75 -8.03
CA GLN A 210 28.14 -9.42 -7.47
C GLN A 210 28.40 -9.33 -5.95
N ARG A 211 28.20 -10.44 -5.22
CA ARG A 211 28.52 -10.55 -3.78
C ARG A 211 30.02 -10.71 -3.49
N ARG A 212 30.81 -11.14 -4.46
CA ARG A 212 32.28 -11.16 -4.36
C ARG A 212 32.84 -9.79 -4.68
N GLU A 213 32.36 -9.12 -5.73
CA GLU A 213 32.76 -7.76 -6.08
C GLU A 213 32.44 -6.77 -4.96
N SER A 214 31.23 -6.84 -4.38
CA SER A 214 30.84 -5.95 -3.27
C SER A 214 31.66 -6.14 -1.98
N ARG A 215 32.38 -7.27 -1.83
CA ARG A 215 33.30 -7.52 -0.71
C ARG A 215 34.75 -7.14 -1.02
N GLY A 216 35.11 -6.99 -2.29
CA GLY A 216 36.47 -6.59 -2.72
C GLY A 216 36.75 -5.09 -2.60
N TRP A 217 35.72 -4.24 -2.62
CA TRP A 217 35.86 -2.77 -2.49
C TRP A 217 35.89 -2.27 -1.04
N GLY A 218 35.98 -3.18 -0.06
CA GLY A 218 35.95 -2.86 1.38
C GLY A 218 37.28 -3.03 2.12
N GLN A 219 38.40 -3.19 1.42
CA GLN A 219 39.75 -3.18 2.00
C GLN A 219 40.60 -2.06 1.39
#